data_AF-H1LDJ5-F1
#
_entry.id   AF-H1LDJ5-F1
#
_cell.length_a   1.000
_cell.length_b   1.000
_cell.length_c   1.000
_cell.angle_alpha   90.00
_cell.angle_beta   90.00
_cell.angle_gamma   90.00
#
_symmetry.space_group_name_H-M   'P 1'
#
loop_
_entity.id
_entity.type
_entity.pdbx_description
1 polymer ?
#
loop_
_entity_poly.entity_id
_entity_poly.type
_entity_poly.pdbx_seq_one_letter_code
_entity_poly.pdbx_strand_id
1 'polypeptide(L)'
;MNELIKDDGQTKLSKWGNSSATRIPAKLIEELGWKDNENLAIKIEHNTLVLKPISKRPTDIHELFAGWQDDGKKDTEMDWGRSQGHEVKW
;
A
#
# COMPACT_ATOMS: atom_id res chain seq x y z
N MET A 1 -32.16 -4.20 10.29
CA MET A 1 -30.76 -3.79 10.47
C MET A 1 -29.92 -4.56 9.45
N ASN A 2 -29.96 -4.15 8.18
CA ASN A 2 -29.40 -4.93 7.06
C ASN A 2 -28.99 -3.99 5.91
N GLU A 3 -28.25 -2.93 6.22
CA GLU A 3 -27.81 -1.93 5.23
C GLU A 3 -26.29 -1.73 5.17
N LEU A 4 -25.49 -2.64 5.73
CA LEU A 4 -24.02 -2.49 5.77
C LEU A 4 -23.27 -3.19 4.63
N ILE A 5 -23.93 -3.98 3.77
CA ILE A 5 -23.24 -4.81 2.77
C ILE A 5 -23.81 -4.59 1.36
N LYS A 6 -23.85 -3.34 0.90
CA LYS A 6 -24.22 -3.05 -0.49
C LYS A 6 -23.03 -2.74 -1.41
N ASP A 7 -21.87 -2.33 -0.88
CA ASP A 7 -20.73 -1.93 -1.74
C ASP A 7 -19.44 -2.76 -1.61
N ASP A 8 -19.23 -3.50 -0.52
CA ASP A 8 -17.95 -4.21 -0.29
C ASP A 8 -17.94 -5.68 -0.77
N GLY A 9 -19.06 -6.14 -1.35
CA GLY A 9 -19.23 -7.52 -1.83
C GLY A 9 -19.43 -8.57 -0.73
N GLN A 10 -19.88 -9.76 -1.12
CA GLN A 10 -20.02 -10.92 -0.23
C GLN A 10 -19.08 -12.04 -0.68
N THR A 11 -18.44 -12.69 0.28
CA THR A 11 -17.53 -13.82 0.03
C THR A 11 -17.79 -14.93 1.04
N LYS A 12 -17.27 -16.12 0.76
CA LYS A 12 -17.44 -17.30 1.63
C LYS A 12 -16.11 -17.76 2.19
N LEU A 13 -16.14 -18.33 3.40
CA LEU A 13 -15.01 -19.02 3.96
C LEU A 13 -14.85 -20.38 3.27
N SER A 14 -13.64 -20.70 2.82
CA SER A 14 -13.29 -21.96 2.14
C SER A 14 -12.08 -22.59 2.83
N LYS A 15 -11.94 -23.91 2.72
CA LYS A 15 -10.74 -24.61 3.21
C LYS A 15 -9.55 -24.38 2.29
N TRP A 16 -8.40 -24.09 2.88
CA TRP A 16 -7.10 -24.04 2.21
C TRP A 16 -6.08 -24.82 3.05
N GLY A 17 -5.90 -26.10 2.72
CA GLY A 17 -5.17 -27.04 3.57
C GLY A 17 -5.78 -27.14 4.97
N ASN A 18 -4.96 -26.99 6.00
CA ASN A 18 -5.40 -26.98 7.40
C ASN A 18 -6.04 -25.66 7.85
N SER A 19 -5.97 -24.63 7.01
CA SER A 19 -6.46 -23.29 7.30
C SER A 19 -7.78 -23.00 6.59
N SER A 20 -8.37 -21.86 6.94
CA SER A 20 -9.50 -21.28 6.23
C SER A 20 -9.07 -20.02 5.51
N ALA A 21 -9.62 -19.79 4.31
CA ALA A 21 -9.33 -18.63 3.49
C ALA A 21 -10.63 -18.07 2.91
N THR A 22 -10.65 -16.77 2.64
CA THR A 22 -11.73 -16.13 1.90
C THR A 22 -11.14 -15.25 0.80
N ARG A 23 -11.89 -15.09 -0.29
CA ARG A 23 -11.46 -14.23 -1.40
C ARG A 23 -11.81 -12.78 -1.08
N ILE A 24 -10.86 -11.89 -1.28
CA ILE A 24 -11.07 -10.44 -1.22
C ILE A 24 -11.18 -9.94 -2.66
N PRO A 25 -12.28 -9.27 -3.06
CA PRO A 25 -12.42 -8.69 -4.38
C PRO A 25 -11.27 -7.73 -4.72
N ALA A 26 -10.80 -7.75 -5.98
CA ALA A 26 -9.67 -6.93 -6.43
C ALA A 26 -9.89 -5.42 -6.19
N LYS A 27 -11.13 -4.93 -6.39
CA LYS A 27 -11.51 -3.52 -6.14
C LYS A 27 -11.18 -3.07 -4.71
N LEU A 28 -11.39 -3.94 -3.71
CA LEU A 28 -11.06 -3.60 -2.32
C LEU A 28 -9.55 -3.55 -2.08
N ILE A 29 -8.79 -4.44 -2.72
CA ILE A 29 -7.32 -4.42 -2.65
C ILE A 29 -6.77 -3.13 -3.26
N GLU A 30 -7.33 -2.70 -4.40
CA GLU A 30 -6.99 -1.45 -5.07
C GLU A 30 -7.32 -0.21 -4.22
N GLU A 31 -8.53 -0.15 -3.64
CA GLU A 31 -8.95 0.94 -2.76
C GLU A 31 -8.08 1.05 -1.49
N LEU A 32 -7.65 -0.09 -0.94
CA LEU A 32 -6.73 -0.15 0.21
C LEU A 32 -5.27 0.11 -0.21
N GLY A 33 -4.98 0.16 -1.50
CA GLY A 33 -3.62 0.30 -2.05
C GLY A 33 -2.69 -0.86 -1.68
N TRP A 34 -3.24 -2.02 -1.32
CA TRP A 34 -2.43 -3.17 -0.92
C TRP A 34 -1.71 -3.78 -2.14
N LYS A 35 -0.50 -4.28 -1.91
CA LYS A 35 0.29 -4.92 -2.96
C LYS A 35 0.22 -6.44 -2.84
N ASP A 36 0.46 -7.12 -3.95
CA ASP A 36 0.61 -8.57 -3.94
C ASP A 36 1.72 -9.00 -2.97
N ASN A 37 1.46 -10.06 -2.22
CA ASN A 37 2.34 -10.60 -1.18
C ASN A 37 2.67 -9.61 -0.04
N GLU A 38 1.83 -8.61 0.21
CA GLU A 38 1.97 -7.73 1.37
C GLU A 38 1.70 -8.48 2.69
N ASN A 39 2.56 -8.26 3.68
CA ASN A 39 2.40 -8.85 5.00
C ASN A 39 1.30 -8.10 5.78
N LEU A 40 0.29 -8.84 6.23
CA LEU A 40 -0.84 -8.32 7.01
C LEU A 40 -0.83 -8.88 8.44
N ALA A 41 -1.05 -8.01 9.42
CA ALA A 41 -1.45 -8.40 10.76
C ALA A 41 -2.95 -8.73 10.77
N ILE A 42 -3.32 -9.80 11.48
CA ILE A 42 -4.70 -10.26 11.65
C ILE A 42 -5.06 -10.23 13.14
N LYS A 43 -6.19 -9.61 13.48
CA LYS A 43 -6.69 -9.55 14.87
C LYS A 43 -8.21 -9.57 14.93
N ILE A 44 -8.75 -9.85 16.10
CA ILE A 44 -10.18 -9.80 16.38
C ILE A 44 -10.48 -8.55 17.21
N GLU A 45 -11.38 -7.70 16.73
CA GLU A 45 -11.87 -6.52 17.45
C GLU A 45 -13.40 -6.47 17.33
N HIS A 46 -14.12 -6.32 18.44
CA HIS A 46 -15.59 -6.21 18.44
C HIS A 46 -16.29 -7.28 17.58
N ASN A 47 -15.89 -8.55 17.75
CA ASN A 47 -16.40 -9.69 16.97
C ASN A 47 -16.19 -9.57 15.44
N THR A 48 -15.21 -8.76 15.01
CA THR A 48 -14.86 -8.51 13.61
C THR A 48 -13.40 -8.92 13.39
N LEU A 49 -13.14 -9.60 12.26
CA LEU A 49 -11.78 -9.91 11.83
C LEU A 49 -11.20 -8.69 11.13
N VAL A 50 -10.13 -8.13 11.68
CA VAL A 50 -9.46 -6.93 11.16
C VAL A 50 -8.11 -7.31 10.58
N LEU A 51 -7.89 -6.94 9.31
CA LEU A 51 -6.62 -7.09 8.61
C LEU A 51 -5.97 -5.71 8.45
N LYS A 52 -4.68 -5.58 8.78
CA LYS A 52 -3.90 -4.34 8.61
C LYS A 52 -2.51 -4.62 8.05
N PRO A 53 -1.95 -3.80 7.15
CA PRO A 53 -0.55 -3.91 6.75
C PRO A 53 0.39 -3.86 7.95
N ILE A 54 1.41 -4.72 7.96
CA ILE A 54 2.48 -4.68 8.97
C ILE A 54 3.40 -3.48 8.68
N SER A 55 3.66 -3.23 7.41
CA SER A 55 4.50 -2.13 6.94
C SER A 55 3.80 -0.80 7.20
N LYS A 56 4.42 0.09 7.98
CA LYS A 56 4.00 1.49 8.04
C LYS A 56 4.35 2.14 6.70
N ARG A 57 3.33 2.42 5.90
CA ARG A 57 3.49 3.28 4.73
C ARG A 57 3.27 4.72 5.19
N PRO A 58 4.16 5.65 4.83
CA PRO A 58 3.97 7.05 5.17
C PRO A 58 2.66 7.54 4.55
N THR A 59 1.79 8.14 5.37
CA THR A 59 0.48 8.63 4.91
C THR A 59 0.57 9.99 4.23
N ASP A 60 1.62 10.75 4.52
CA ASP A 60 1.91 12.04 3.91
C ASP A 60 3.42 12.27 3.74
N ILE A 61 3.76 13.42 3.17
CA ILE A 61 5.17 13.82 3.00
C ILE A 61 5.87 14.05 4.35
N HIS A 62 5.17 14.50 5.39
CA HIS A 62 5.78 14.77 6.69
C HIS A 62 6.27 13.48 7.37
N GLU A 63 5.53 12.37 7.22
CA GLU A 63 5.94 11.06 7.73
C GLU A 63 7.23 10.56 7.07
N LEU A 64 7.47 10.88 5.80
CA LEU A 64 8.74 10.56 5.11
C LEU A 64 9.93 11.30 5.72
N PHE A 65 9.71 12.53 6.18
CA PHE A 65 10.71 13.37 6.82
C PHE A 65 10.64 13.34 8.35
N ALA A 66 9.87 12.42 8.94
CA ALA A 66 9.70 12.35 10.39
C ALA A 66 11.05 12.04 11.05
N GLY A 67 11.53 12.98 11.87
CA GLY A 67 12.84 12.87 12.53
C GLY A 67 14.04 13.18 11.63
N TRP A 68 13.83 13.58 10.37
CA TRP A 68 14.89 14.10 9.52
C TRP A 68 15.34 15.47 10.04
N GLN A 69 16.65 15.67 10.15
CA GLN A 69 17.27 16.94 10.50
C GLN A 69 18.16 17.36 9.34
N ASP A 70 18.06 18.62 8.93
CA ASP A 70 18.93 19.15 7.89
C ASP A 70 20.37 19.19 8.42
N ASP A 71 21.25 18.40 7.79
CA ASP A 71 22.67 18.35 8.11
C ASP A 71 23.47 19.41 7.33
N GLY A 72 22.79 20.27 6.58
CA GLY A 72 23.36 21.33 5.77
C GLY A 72 24.10 20.84 4.53
N LYS A 73 24.16 19.52 4.29
CA LYS A 73 24.76 18.97 3.06
C LYS A 73 23.73 18.98 1.96
N LYS A 74 24.01 19.70 0.89
CA LYS A 74 23.22 19.67 -0.34
C LYS A 74 24.08 19.00 -1.40
N ASP A 75 23.52 18.02 -2.09
CA ASP A 75 24.14 17.50 -3.30
C ASP A 75 24.24 18.63 -4.33
N THR A 76 25.34 18.64 -5.07
CA THR A 76 25.50 19.55 -6.20
C THR A 76 24.78 18.99 -7.42
N GLU A 77 24.47 19.87 -8.38
CA GLU A 77 23.90 19.46 -9.66
C GLU A 77 24.81 18.40 -10.32
N MET A 78 24.21 17.25 -10.62
CA MET A 78 24.93 16.14 -11.26
C MET A 78 25.13 16.47 -12.74
N ASP A 79 26.38 16.39 -13.22
CA ASP A 79 26.66 16.49 -14.66
C ASP A 79 26.17 15.20 -15.35
N TRP A 80 25.01 15.30 -16.00
CA TRP A 80 24.42 14.21 -16.79
C TRP A 80 25.12 13.98 -18.14
N GLY A 81 26.16 14.76 -18.44
CA GLY A 81 26.91 14.71 -19.68
C GLY A 81 26.22 15.47 -20.83
N ARG A 82 26.83 15.39 -22.01
CA ARG A 82 26.32 16.05 -23.22
C ARG A 82 25.25 15.17 -23.87
N SER A 83 24.24 15.79 -24.49
CA SER A 83 23.25 15.06 -25.31
C SER A 83 23.92 14.14 -26.32
N GLN A 84 23.56 12.86 -26.31
CA GLN A 84 24.08 11.82 -27.22
C GLN A 84 23.04 11.39 -28.27
N GLY A 85 21.83 11.96 -28.24
CA GLY A 85 20.74 11.64 -29.16
C GLY A 85 20.70 12.54 -30.40
N HIS A 86 19.99 12.10 -31.44
CA HIS A 86 19.70 12.88 -32.64
C HIS A 86 18.38 13.67 -32.53
N GLU A 87 18.06 14.17 -31.35
CA GLU A 87 16.80 14.87 -31.13
C GLU A 87 16.75 16.17 -31.94
N VAL A 88 15.62 16.42 -32.57
CA VAL A 88 15.39 17.63 -33.36
C VAL A 88 15.37 18.82 -32.40
N LYS A 89 16.16 19.87 -32.70
CA LYS A 89 16.10 21.12 -31.94
C LYS A 89 14.76 21.80 -32.16
N TRP A 90 14.13 22.19 -31.06
CA TRP A 90 12.92 23.02 -31.00
C TRP A 90 13.17 24.42 -31.56
#